data_AF-A0A8C6YBP8-F1
#
_entry.id   AF-A0A8C6YBP8-F1
#
_cell.length_a   1.000
_cell.length_b   1.000
_cell.length_c   1.000
_cell.angle_alpha   90.00
_cell.angle_beta   90.00
_cell.angle_gamma   90.00
#
_symmetry.space_group_name_H-M   'P 1'
#
loop_
_entity.id
_entity.type
_entity.pdbx_description
1 polymer ?
#
loop_
_entity_poly.entity_id
_entity_poly.type
_entity_poly.pdbx_seq_one_letter_code
_entity_poly.pdbx_strand_id
1 'polypeptide(L)'
;MEAGDWLLSGTALLLLLLAGALGSWWSFRSPKWPGDVAGRVAVLVVGDLGRSPRMQYHALSLARRGRRVAFLGYAGESSSPPPETEAPRG
;
A
#
# COMPACT_ATOMS: atom_id res chain seq x y z
N MET A 1 -31.94 29.06 -37.78
CA MET A 1 -31.65 27.98 -36.83
C MET A 1 -31.12 26.83 -37.66
N GLU A 2 -29.82 26.88 -37.93
CA GLU A 2 -29.15 26.02 -38.90
C GLU A 2 -28.97 24.63 -38.27
N ALA A 3 -29.22 23.57 -39.03
CA ALA A 3 -29.14 22.18 -38.54
C ALA A 3 -27.77 21.81 -37.93
N GLY A 4 -26.71 22.59 -38.20
CA GLY A 4 -25.37 22.42 -37.63
C GLY A 4 -25.26 22.71 -36.12
N ASP A 5 -26.12 23.55 -35.55
CA ASP A 5 -26.05 23.91 -34.14
C ASP A 5 -26.44 22.74 -33.21
N TRP A 6 -27.28 21.82 -33.70
CA TRP A 6 -27.71 20.62 -32.98
C TRP A 6 -26.61 19.55 -32.89
N LEU A 7 -25.74 19.44 -33.90
CA LEU A 7 -24.60 18.51 -33.84
C LEU A 7 -23.50 19.05 -32.92
N LEU A 8 -23.25 20.36 -32.95
CA LEU A 8 -22.26 21.01 -32.09
C LEU A 8 -22.68 20.97 -30.62
N SER A 9 -23.94 21.26 -30.32
CA SER A 9 -24.48 21.19 -28.95
C SER A 9 -24.59 19.75 -28.43
N GLY A 10 -24.98 18.79 -29.29
CA GLY A 10 -25.05 17.38 -28.93
C GLY A 10 -23.68 16.76 -28.62
N THR A 11 -22.66 17.08 -29.44
CA THR A 11 -21.29 16.62 -29.19
C THR A 11 -20.68 17.30 -27.97
N ALA A 12 -20.94 18.58 -27.73
CA ALA A 12 -20.52 19.26 -26.51
C ALA A 12 -21.14 18.62 -25.25
N LEU A 13 -22.43 18.27 -25.29
CA LEU A 13 -23.10 17.58 -24.18
C LEU A 13 -22.50 16.18 -23.96
N LEU A 14 -22.24 15.44 -25.04
CA LEU A 14 -21.62 14.12 -24.98
C LEU A 14 -20.20 14.19 -24.39
N LEU A 15 -19.39 15.18 -24.79
CA LEU A 15 -18.05 15.41 -24.26
C LEU A 15 -18.08 15.79 -22.77
N LEU A 16 -19.04 16.61 -22.34
CA LEU A 16 -19.23 16.94 -20.93
C LEU A 16 -19.63 15.71 -20.10
N LEU A 17 -20.54 14.88 -20.61
CA LEU A 17 -20.94 13.64 -19.96
C LEU A 17 -19.79 12.62 -19.90
N LEU A 18 -19.02 12.48 -20.98
CA LEU A 18 -17.83 11.62 -21.01
C LEU A 18 -16.74 12.11 -20.07
N ALA A 19 -16.44 13.41 -20.04
CA ALA A 19 -15.47 13.98 -19.12
C ALA A 19 -15.91 13.83 -17.66
N GLY A 20 -17.20 14.05 -17.37
CA GLY A 20 -17.79 13.84 -16.05
C GLY A 20 -17.75 12.37 -15.62
N ALA A 21 -18.10 11.45 -16.52
CA ALA A 21 -18.03 10.02 -16.27
C ALA A 21 -16.59 9.53 -16.08
N LEU A 22 -15.65 10.03 -16.89
CA LEU A 22 -14.23 9.68 -16.78
C LEU A 22 -13.62 10.25 -15.50
N GLY A 23 -13.94 11.49 -15.13
CA GLY A 23 -13.54 12.12 -13.88
C GLY A 23 -14.15 11.43 -12.66
N SER A 24 -15.43 11.04 -12.73
CA SER A 24 -16.12 10.27 -11.69
C SER A 24 -15.51 8.87 -11.53
N TRP A 25 -15.24 8.19 -12.65
CA TRP A 25 -14.55 6.90 -12.65
C TRP A 25 -13.15 7.02 -12.05
N TRP A 26 -12.40 8.07 -12.40
CA TRP A 26 -11.10 8.34 -11.79
C TRP A 26 -11.20 8.63 -10.28
N SER A 27 -12.24 9.37 -9.87
CA SER A 27 -12.48 9.67 -8.45
C SER A 27 -12.85 8.45 -7.62
N PHE A 28 -13.55 7.49 -8.23
CA PHE A 28 -13.94 6.22 -7.59
C PHE A 28 -12.82 5.17 -7.62
N ARG A 29 -11.96 5.21 -8.64
CA ARG A 29 -10.82 4.29 -8.78
C ARG A 29 -9.59 4.75 -8.02
N SER A 30 -9.56 6.01 -7.58
CA SER A 30 -8.56 6.51 -6.63
C SER A 30 -8.80 5.82 -5.29
N PRO A 31 -7.97 4.86 -4.85
CA PRO A 31 -8.10 4.30 -3.54
C PRO A 31 -7.61 5.39 -2.59
N LYS A 32 -8.53 6.24 -2.14
CA LYS A 32 -8.32 7.17 -1.03
C LYS A 32 -8.19 6.31 0.21
N TRP A 33 -7.02 5.70 0.39
CA TRP A 33 -6.72 4.88 1.54
C TRP A 33 -6.89 5.75 2.79
N PRO A 34 -7.88 5.47 3.65
CA PRO A 34 -8.19 6.33 4.79
C PRO A 34 -6.98 6.35 5.74
N GLY A 35 -6.19 7.43 5.76
CA GLY A 35 -5.00 7.52 6.64
C GLY A 35 -3.79 8.29 6.11
N ASP A 36 -3.91 8.98 4.97
CA ASP A 36 -2.77 9.68 4.33
C ASP A 36 -2.26 10.94 5.06
N VAL A 37 -2.89 11.33 6.18
CA VAL A 37 -2.42 12.47 6.99
C VAL A 37 -1.19 12.15 7.85
N ALA A 38 -0.84 10.88 8.03
CA ALA A 38 0.23 10.44 8.93
C ALA A 38 1.43 9.77 8.25
N GLY A 39 1.40 9.59 6.92
CA GLY A 39 2.47 8.94 6.17
C GLY A 39 2.49 7.40 6.31
N ARG A 40 3.06 6.73 5.30
CA ARG A 40 3.28 5.28 5.28
C ARG A 40 4.72 4.96 5.67
N VAL A 41 4.90 3.96 6.52
CA VAL A 41 6.23 3.48 6.93
C VAL A 41 6.39 2.02 6.55
N ALA A 42 7.49 1.70 5.87
CA ALA A 42 7.88 0.33 5.56
C ALA A 42 9.01 -0.10 6.51
N VAL A 43 8.84 -1.23 7.18
CA VAL A 43 9.85 -1.83 8.06
C VAL A 43 10.44 -3.03 7.33
N LEU A 44 11.66 -2.87 6.82
CA LEU A 44 12.44 -3.94 6.20
C LEU A 44 13.16 -4.74 7.30
N VAL A 45 13.03 -6.06 7.25
CA VAL A 45 13.58 -6.97 8.26
C VAL A 45 14.38 -8.05 7.58
N VAL A 46 15.62 -8.19 8.01
CA VAL A 46 16.62 -9.17 7.58
C VAL A 46 16.49 -10.33 8.59
N GLY A 47 16.03 -11.50 8.12
CA GLY A 47 15.90 -12.76 8.88
C GLY A 47 14.82 -12.88 9.97
N ASP A 48 14.55 -11.82 10.74
CA ASP A 48 13.77 -11.87 11.99
C ASP A 48 12.34 -11.29 11.89
N LEU A 49 11.72 -11.38 10.72
CA LEU A 49 10.36 -10.90 10.50
C LEU A 49 9.40 -11.50 11.54
N GLY A 50 8.78 -10.67 12.36
CA GLY A 50 7.85 -11.12 13.41
C GLY A 50 8.49 -11.79 14.62
N ARG A 51 9.80 -12.07 14.63
CA ARG A 51 10.50 -12.74 15.75
C ARG A 51 11.32 -11.80 16.63
N SER A 52 11.62 -10.60 16.16
CA SER A 52 12.34 -9.58 16.96
C SER A 52 11.38 -8.71 17.78
N PRO A 53 11.42 -8.75 19.13
CA PRO A 53 10.60 -7.88 19.97
C PRO A 53 10.89 -6.39 19.72
N ARG A 54 12.15 -6.03 19.43
CA ARG A 54 12.54 -4.65 19.13
C ARG A 54 11.87 -4.12 17.86
N MET A 55 11.79 -4.96 16.82
CA MET A 55 11.08 -4.64 15.58
C MET A 55 9.58 -4.45 15.85
N GLN A 56 8.96 -5.37 16.61
CA GLN A 56 7.53 -5.30 16.94
C GLN A 56 7.19 -4.03 17.72
N TYR A 57 7.97 -3.69 18.76
CA TYR A 57 7.73 -2.47 19.54
C TYR A 57 7.89 -1.20 18.70
N HIS A 58 8.86 -1.17 17.80
CA HIS A 58 9.10 0.00 16.98
C HIS A 58 7.96 0.22 15.97
N ALA A 59 7.55 -0.84 15.27
CA ALA A 59 6.39 -0.84 14.38
C ALA A 59 5.10 -0.48 15.14
N LEU A 60 4.90 -1.02 16.34
CA LEU A 60 3.74 -0.71 17.17
C LEU A 60 3.71 0.76 17.61
N SER A 61 4.87 1.34 17.96
CA SER A 61 4.96 2.76 18.33
C SER A 61 4.59 3.69 17.17
N LEU A 62 4.91 3.29 15.93
CA LEU A 62 4.55 4.01 14.72
C LEU A 62 3.05 3.85 14.43
N ALA A 63 2.52 2.64 14.54
CA ALA A 63 1.09 2.38 14.37
C ALA A 63 0.24 3.17 15.38
N ARG A 64 0.65 3.21 16.66
CA ARG A 64 -0.02 4.01 17.71
C ARG A 64 -0.04 5.50 17.45
N ARG A 65 0.91 6.02 16.67
CA ARG A 65 0.94 7.43 16.26
C ARG A 65 0.20 7.69 14.94
N GLY A 66 -0.65 6.75 14.51
CA GLY A 66 -1.53 6.88 13.34
C GLY A 66 -0.88 6.53 12.00
N ARG A 67 0.36 6.02 11.99
CA ARG A 67 1.05 5.66 10.74
C ARG A 67 0.61 4.28 10.28
N ARG A 68 0.49 4.11 8.96
CA ARG A 68 0.33 2.78 8.37
C ARG A 68 1.68 2.12 8.24
N VAL A 69 1.85 0.98 8.91
CA VAL A 69 3.11 0.24 8.94
C VAL A 69 2.96 -1.03 8.09
N ALA A 70 3.84 -1.18 7.11
CA ALA A 70 3.97 -2.40 6.31
C ALA A 70 5.29 -3.11 6.66
N PHE A 71 5.24 -4.43 6.80
CA PHE A 71 6.42 -5.24 7.04
C PHE A 71 6.92 -5.85 5.73
N LEU A 72 8.22 -5.72 5.45
CA LEU A 72 8.90 -6.39 4.35
C LEU A 72 9.95 -7.34 4.93
N GLY A 73 9.80 -8.63 4.68
CA GLY A 73 10.82 -9.62 5.01
C GLY A 73 11.80 -9.79 3.84
N TYR A 74 13.09 -9.87 4.15
CA TYR A 74 14.10 -10.29 3.19
C TYR A 74 14.15 -11.83 3.13
N ALA A 75 13.96 -12.41 1.94
CA ALA A 75 13.89 -13.86 1.75
C ALA A 75 15.27 -14.56 1.65
N GLY A 76 16.37 -13.85 1.90
CA GLY A 76 17.72 -14.33 1.61
C GLY A 76 18.44 -15.09 2.72
N GLU A 77 17.83 -15.27 3.88
CA GLU A 77 18.46 -15.94 5.02
C GLU A 77 17.60 -17.12 5.46
N SER A 78 17.83 -18.27 4.83
CA SER A 78 17.49 -19.54 5.44
C SER A 78 18.18 -19.57 6.80
N SER A 79 17.41 -19.46 7.88
CA SER A 79 17.89 -19.74 9.22
C SER A 79 18.42 -21.17 9.23
N SER A 80 19.74 -21.34 9.16
CA SER A 80 20.35 -22.61 9.53
C SER A 80 19.90 -22.89 10.96
N PRO A 81 19.28 -24.05 11.26
CA PRO A 81 19.17 -24.46 12.65
C PRO A 81 20.58 -24.48 13.26
N PRO A 82 20.72 -24.16 14.56
CA PRO A 82 22.00 -24.35 15.25
C PRO A 82 22.42 -25.82 15.10
N PRO A 83 23.71 -26.12 14.87
CA PRO A 83 24.18 -27.50 14.78
C PRO A 83 23.78 -28.22 16.07
N GLU A 84 23.05 -29.32 15.91
CA GLU A 84 22.62 -30.18 17.00
C GLU A 84 23.85 -30.65 17.78
N THR A 85 23.93 -30.21 19.03
CA THR A 85 24.47 -30.93 20.19
C THR A 85 25.54 -31.99 19.89
N GLU A 86 26.81 -31.59 19.92
CA GLU A 86 27.86 -32.53 20.34
C GLU A 86 27.79 -32.63 21.87
N ALA A 87 26.91 -33.52 22.35
CA ALA A 87 26.91 -33.94 23.74
C ALA A 87 28.27 -34.62 24.04
N PRO A 88 28.88 -34.39 25.21
CA PRO A 88 30.11 -35.06 25.57
C PRO A 88 29.87 -36.57 25.56
N ARG A 89 30.52 -37.28 24.63
CA ARG A 89 30.68 -38.73 24.75
C ARG A 89 31.56 -38.98 25.98
N GLY A 90 31.07 -39.85 26.86
CA GLY A 90 31.70 -40.20 28.12
C GLY A 90 33.08 -40.85 27.96
#